data_AF-A0A2S6UIH3-F1
#
_entry.id   AF-A0A2S6UIH3-F1
#
_cell.length_a   1.000
_cell.length_b   1.000
_cell.length_c   1.000
_cell.angle_alpha   90.00
_cell.angle_beta   90.00
_cell.angle_gamma   90.00
#
_symmetry.space_group_name_H-M   'P 1'
#
loop_
_entity.id
_entity.type
_entity.pdbx_description
1 polymer ?
#
loop_
_entity_poly.entity_id
_entity_poly.type
_entity_poly.pdbx_seq_one_letter_code
_entity_poly.pdbx_strand_id
1 'polypeptide(L)' 'MTILQGMENLDNSLSREGPRAARRLPCDHAGCGAEAAHRAPKGREKLNEHYWFCLQHVREYNKNWNF' A
#
# COMPACT_ATOMS: atom_id res chain seq x y z
N MET A 1 7.23 40.93 -35.34
CA MET A 1 5.98 40.16 -35.49
C MET A 1 6.43 38.71 -35.57
N THR A 2 6.53 37.96 -34.47
CA THR A 2 5.56 37.85 -33.38
C THR A 2 6.27 37.57 -32.05
N ILE A 3 6.01 38.44 -31.07
CA ILE A 3 6.16 38.18 -29.63
C ILE A 3 5.15 37.09 -29.29
N LEU A 4 5.58 36.02 -28.60
CA LEU A 4 4.77 35.37 -27.56
C LEU A 4 5.73 34.77 -26.53
N GLN A 5 5.76 35.44 -25.38
CA GLN A 5 6.34 34.96 -24.13
C GLN A 5 5.57 33.74 -23.61
N GLY A 6 6.30 32.88 -22.89
CA GLY A 6 5.85 32.33 -21.61
C GLY A 6 4.74 31.29 -21.63
N MET A 7 5.08 30.04 -21.31
CA MET A 7 4.30 29.30 -20.31
C MET A 7 5.14 28.16 -19.69
N GLU A 8 5.82 28.46 -18.57
CA GLU A 8 5.56 27.95 -17.20
C GLU A 8 5.75 26.44 -17.02
N ASN A 9 6.68 26.15 -16.11
CA ASN A 9 6.73 25.00 -15.21
C ASN A 9 5.46 24.15 -15.24
N LEU A 10 5.55 22.94 -15.80
CA LEU A 10 4.66 21.88 -15.38
C LEU A 10 5.33 21.17 -14.22
N ASP A 11 5.13 21.75 -13.03
CA ASP A 11 5.08 20.96 -11.81
C ASP A 11 4.11 19.80 -12.05
N ASN A 12 4.62 18.58 -12.29
CA ASN A 12 3.80 17.39 -12.10
C ASN A 12 3.88 16.99 -10.62
N SER A 13 3.35 17.90 -9.83
CA SER A 13 2.78 17.76 -8.50
C SER A 13 1.63 16.74 -8.51
N LEU A 14 1.94 15.45 -8.77
CA LEU A 14 1.05 14.33 -8.46
C LEU A 14 1.70 13.44 -7.41
N SER A 15 1.68 13.94 -6.18
CA SER A 15 0.98 13.28 -5.08
C SER A 15 0.94 11.75 -5.20
N ARG A 16 2.10 11.10 -5.02
CA ARG A 16 2.14 9.69 -4.60
C ARG A 16 1.76 9.59 -3.13
N GLU A 17 0.59 10.11 -2.77
CA GLU A 17 -0.07 9.67 -1.56
C GLU A 17 -0.58 8.26 -1.82
N GLY A 18 0.35 7.31 -1.67
CA GLY A 18 0.04 5.92 -1.45
C GLY A 18 -1.02 5.83 -0.34
N PRO A 19 -1.95 4.87 -0.44
CA PRO A 19 -3.25 4.91 0.24
C PRO A 19 -3.10 5.22 1.72
N ARG A 20 -3.45 6.46 2.12
CA ARG A 20 -3.52 6.99 3.49
C ARG A 20 -4.72 6.44 4.28
N ALA A 21 -5.10 5.21 4.01
CA ALA A 21 -6.07 4.49 4.83
C ALA A 21 -5.32 3.39 5.59
N ALA A 22 -4.39 3.81 6.45
CA ALA A 22 -4.02 3.01 7.62
C ALA A 22 -5.25 2.99 8.55
N ARG A 23 -6.32 2.35 8.08
CA ARG A 23 -7.43 1.95 8.92
C ARG A 23 -6.76 1.11 10.00
N ARG A 24 -6.80 1.58 11.25
CA ARG A 24 -6.24 0.89 12.42
C ARG A 24 -7.03 -0.39 12.65
N LEU A 25 -6.81 -1.36 11.76
CA LEU A 25 -7.40 -2.68 11.77
C LEU A 25 -6.55 -3.52 12.72
N PRO A 26 -7.18 -4.42 13.48
CA PRO A 26 -6.42 -5.47 14.15
C PRO A 26 -5.82 -6.41 13.10
N CYS A 27 -4.67 -6.99 13.42
CA CYS A 27 -4.04 -8.03 12.62
C CYS A 27 -5.02 -9.20 12.42
N ASP A 28 -5.10 -9.73 11.21
CA ASP A 28 -5.96 -10.88 10.88
C ASP A 28 -5.47 -12.22 11.48
N HIS A 29 -4.32 -12.20 12.17
CA HIS A 29 -3.74 -13.39 12.77
C HIS A 29 -4.45 -13.75 14.07
N ALA A 30 -4.81 -15.03 14.22
CA ALA A 30 -5.51 -15.51 15.41
C ALA A 30 -4.71 -15.23 16.69
N GLY A 31 -5.32 -14.50 17.62
CA GLY A 31 -4.66 -14.11 18.88
C GLY A 31 -3.74 -12.90 18.79
N CYS A 32 -3.68 -12.20 17.66
CA CYS A 32 -2.88 -10.99 17.51
C CYS A 32 -3.72 -9.71 17.63
N GLY A 33 -3.46 -8.90 18.67
CA GLY A 33 -4.08 -7.58 18.85
C GLY A 33 -3.29 -6.41 18.25
N ALA A 34 -2.24 -6.68 17.47
CA ALA A 34 -1.38 -5.65 16.91
C ALA A 34 -2.06 -4.90 15.75
N GLU A 35 -1.58 -3.69 15.45
CA GLU A 35 -2.09 -2.92 14.32
C GLU A 35 -1.70 -3.57 12.98
N ALA A 36 -2.66 -3.66 12.08
CA ALA A 36 -2.46 -4.17 10.75
C ALA A 36 -2.04 -3.03 9.81
N ALA A 37 -0.73 -2.78 9.78
CA ALA A 37 -0.13 -1.73 8.96
C ALA A 37 0.22 -2.19 7.53
N HIS A 38 0.24 -3.51 7.28
CA HIS A 38 0.69 -4.07 6.01
C HIS A 38 -0.36 -4.97 5.37
N ARG A 39 -0.53 -4.84 4.06
CA ARG A 39 -1.40 -5.73 3.27
C ARG A 39 -0.60 -6.85 2.63
N ALA A 40 -1.16 -8.05 2.57
CA ALA A 40 -0.61 -9.19 1.85
C ALA A 40 -1.67 -9.80 0.91
N PRO A 41 -1.28 -10.26 -0.29
CA PRO A 41 -2.20 -10.93 -1.21
C PRO A 41 -2.67 -12.26 -0.61
N LYS A 42 -3.97 -12.54 -0.67
CA LYS A 42 -4.53 -13.80 -0.12
C LYS A 42 -4.22 -15.02 -0.98
N GLY A 43 -3.91 -14.82 -2.25
CA GLY A 43 -3.68 -15.88 -3.23
C GLY A 43 -3.25 -15.28 -4.57
N ARG A 44 -2.44 -16.00 -5.34
CA ARG A 44 -2.03 -15.58 -6.71
C ARG A 44 -3.22 -15.37 -7.66
N GLU A 45 -4.29 -16.13 -7.45
CA GLU A 45 -5.53 -16.09 -8.23
C GLU A 45 -6.52 -15.04 -7.73
N LYS A 46 -6.32 -14.52 -6.52
CA LYS A 46 -7.26 -13.64 -5.82
C LYS A 46 -6.68 -12.24 -5.68
N LEU A 47 -6.46 -11.59 -6.83
CA LEU A 47 -5.87 -10.25 -6.89
C LEU A 47 -6.71 -9.17 -6.18
N ASN A 48 -8.01 -9.41 -5.97
CA ASN A 48 -8.89 -8.49 -5.27
C ASN A 48 -8.95 -8.71 -3.75
N GLU A 49 -8.46 -9.85 -3.23
CA GLU A 49 -8.51 -10.15 -1.80
C GLU A 49 -7.15 -9.93 -1.14
N HIS A 50 -7.11 -9.02 -0.16
CA HIS A 50 -5.90 -8.68 0.59
C HIS A 50 -6.16 -8.84 2.09
N TYR A 51 -5.25 -9.54 2.77
CA TYR A 51 -5.23 -9.61 4.22
C TYR A 51 -4.44 -8.47 4.81
N TRP A 52 -4.78 -8.08 6.03
CA TRP A 52 -4.10 -7.05 6.80
C TRP A 52 -3.37 -7.69 7.97
N PHE A 53 -2.05 -7.49 8.01
CA PHE A 53 -1.17 -8.06 9.02
C PHE A 53 -0.31 -6.99 9.68
N CYS A 54 0.13 -7.28 10.91
CA CYS A 54 1.17 -6.51 11.59
C CYS A 54 2.56 -6.83 11.01
N LEU A 55 3.56 -6.01 11.36
CA LEU A 55 4.92 -6.16 10.86
C LEU A 55 5.55 -7.54 11.16
N GLN A 56 5.20 -8.16 12.29
CA GLN A 56 5.66 -9.51 12.65
C GLN A 56 5.08 -10.55 11.69
N HIS A 57 3.75 -10.64 11.64
CA HIS A 57 3.06 -11.66 10.84
C HIS A 57 3.21 -11.45 9.34
N VAL A 58 3.28 -10.21 8.84
CA VAL A 58 3.50 -10.00 7.41
C VAL A 58 4.86 -10.54 6.97
N ARG A 59 5.89 -10.48 7.82
CA ARG A 59 7.20 -11.05 7.52
C ARG A 59 7.16 -12.58 7.52
N GLU A 60 6.49 -13.21 8.49
CA GLU A 60 6.28 -14.66 8.50
C GLU A 60 5.47 -15.12 7.29
N TYR A 61 4.41 -14.38 6.96
CA TYR A 61 3.58 -14.61 5.78
C TYR A 61 4.43 -14.54 4.50
N ASN A 62 5.23 -13.48 4.33
CA ASN A 62 6.11 -13.32 3.16
C ASN A 62 7.23 -14.36 3.13
N LYS A 63 7.76 -14.80 4.28
CA LYS A 63 8.75 -15.88 4.34
C LYS A 63 8.18 -17.21 3.86
N ASN A 64 6.93 -17.49 4.20
CA ASN A 64 6.22 -18.68 3.73
C ASN A 64 5.71 -18.51 2.29
N TRP A 65 5.58 -17.27 1.83
CA TRP A 65 5.22 -16.91 0.47
C TRP A 65 6.42 -17.11 -0.46
N ASN A 66 6.58 -18.34 -0.92
CA ASN A 66 7.41 -18.64 -2.08
C ASN A 66 6.69 -18.05 -3.30
N PHE A 67 7.25 -17.00 -3.89
CA PHE A 67 6.69 -16.34 -5.08
C PHE A 67 6.42 -17.35 -6.21
#